data_AF-A0AAW1A4P8-F1
#
_entry.id   AF-A0AAW1A4P8-F1
#
_cell.length_a   1.000
_cell.length_b   1.000
_cell.length_c   1.000
_cell.angle_alpha   90.00
_cell.angle_beta   90.00
_cell.angle_gamma   90.00
#
_symmetry.space_group_name_H-M   'P 1'
#
loop_
_entity.id
_entity.type
_entity.pdbx_description
1 polymer ?
#
loop_
_entity_poly.entity_id
_entity_poly.type
_entity_poly.pdbx_seq_one_letter_code
_entity_poly.pdbx_strand_id
1 'polypeptide(L)' 'MSTRNMFSKFFNFLFLLIVVIATSLAAESEETKECVPGKSYNDGCNDCTCTDTNVVICTLMECYNSNPVF' A
#
# COMPACT_ATOMS: atom_id res chain seq x y z
N MET A 1 40.88 -16.78 -17.11
CA MET A 1 39.73 -15.85 -16.92
C MET A 1 38.89 -16.40 -15.77
N SER A 2 38.71 -15.64 -14.68
CA SER A 2 38.22 -16.10 -13.37
C SER A 2 36.83 -16.80 -13.41
N THR A 3 36.82 -18.14 -13.46
CA THR A 3 35.60 -18.96 -13.31
C THR A 3 35.04 -18.87 -11.89
N ARG A 4 35.90 -18.70 -10.88
CA ARG A 4 35.51 -18.51 -9.47
C ARG A 4 34.64 -17.27 -9.27
N ASN A 5 34.95 -16.17 -9.97
CA ASN A 5 34.13 -14.95 -9.92
C ASN A 5 32.82 -15.13 -10.69
N MET A 6 32.78 -15.98 -11.71
CA MET A 6 31.59 -16.23 -12.52
C MET A 6 30.58 -17.13 -11.77
N PHE A 7 31.07 -18.17 -11.09
CA PHE A 7 30.25 -19.01 -10.21
C PHE A 7 29.74 -18.23 -9.00
N SER A 8 30.62 -17.47 -8.32
CA SER A 8 30.21 -16.64 -7.19
C SER A 8 29.16 -15.59 -7.60
N LYS A 9 29.32 -14.94 -8.75
CA LYS A 9 28.30 -14.01 -9.28
C LYS A 9 26.98 -14.70 -9.59
N PHE A 10 27.01 -15.92 -10.13
CA PHE A 10 25.81 -16.70 -10.40
C PHE A 10 25.05 -17.05 -9.11
N PHE A 11 25.76 -17.52 -8.08
CA PHE A 11 25.15 -17.82 -6.78
C PHE A 11 24.62 -16.57 -6.07
N ASN A 12 25.33 -15.44 -6.15
CA ASN A 12 24.85 -14.16 -5.61
C ASN A 12 23.62 -13.67 -6.38
N PHE A 13 23.58 -13.79 -7.70
CA PHE A 13 22.43 -13.41 -8.50
C PHE A 13 21.21 -14.30 -8.21
N LEU A 14 21.43 -15.61 -8.09
CA LEU A 14 20.39 -16.57 -7.71
C LEU A 14 19.85 -16.28 -6.30
N PHE A 15 20.73 -15.97 -5.34
CA PHE A 15 20.35 -15.60 -3.99
C PHE A 15 19.55 -14.28 -3.96
N LEU A 16 19.99 -13.26 -4.70
CA LEU A 16 19.26 -11.99 -4.83
C LEU A 16 17.88 -12.20 -5.45
N LEU A 17 17.77 -13.03 -6.48
CA LEU A 17 16.49 -13.34 -7.13
C LEU A 17 15.54 -14.06 -6.16
N ILE A 18 16.04 -15.02 -5.38
CA ILE A 18 15.26 -15.72 -4.33
C ILE A 18 14.80 -14.74 -3.25
N VAL A 19 15.67 -13.83 -2.80
CA VAL A 19 15.32 -12.81 -1.80
C VAL A 19 14.22 -11.89 -2.33
N VAL A 20 14.35 -11.38 -3.56
CA VAL A 20 13.33 -10.50 -4.18
C VAL A 20 11.98 -11.21 -4.25
N ILE A 21 11.95 -12.47 -4.72
CA ILE A 21 10.72 -13.28 -4.80
C ILE A 21 10.13 -13.52 -3.40
N ALA A 22 10.95 -13.86 -2.40
CA ALA A 22 10.49 -14.07 -1.03
C ALA A 22 9.97 -12.78 -0.38
N THR A 23 10.56 -11.62 -0.69
CA THR A 23 10.15 -10.32 -0.14
C THR A 23 8.87 -9.78 -0.76
N SER A 24 8.59 -10.05 -2.04
CA SER A 24 7.34 -9.62 -2.68
C SER A 24 6.12 -10.35 -2.10
N LEU A 25 6.28 -11.53 -1.51
CA LEU A 25 5.22 -12.22 -0.78
C LEU A 25 4.90 -11.61 0.60
N ALA A 26 5.80 -10.79 1.15
CA ALA A 26 5.66 -10.23 2.49
C ALA A 26 5.08 -8.80 2.51
N ALA A 27 4.76 -8.23 1.35
CA ALA A 27 4.32 -6.84 1.20
C ALA A 27 2.95 -6.75 0.53
N GLU A 28 1.91 -7.30 1.17
CA GLU A 28 0.52 -6.93 0.90
C GLU A 28 -0.33 -7.24 2.15
N SER A 29 -0.04 -6.56 3.26
CA SER A 29 -1.11 -6.25 4.20
C SER A 29 -1.53 -4.81 3.89
N GLU A 30 -2.35 -4.65 2.85
CA GLU A 30 -3.24 -3.50 2.87
C GLU A 30 -4.05 -3.65 4.15
N GLU A 31 -3.81 -2.77 5.12
CA GLU A 31 -4.73 -2.56 6.22
C GLU A 31 -5.99 -1.97 5.61
N THR A 32 -6.81 -2.80 4.96
CA THR A 32 -8.14 -2.41 4.52
C THR A 32 -8.92 -2.17 5.80
N LYS A 33 -8.94 -0.91 6.26
CA LYS A 33 -9.84 -0.48 7.33
C LYS A 33 -11.25 -0.71 6.81
N GLU A 34 -11.81 -1.86 7.18
CA GLU A 34 -13.17 -2.22 6.80
C GLU A 34 -14.11 -1.13 7.29
N CYS A 35 -14.82 -0.50 6.36
CA CYS A 35 -15.92 0.40 6.68
C CYS A 35 -17.23 -0.40 6.78
N VAL A 36 -18.23 0.17 7.46
CA VAL A 36 -19.56 -0.48 7.58
C VAL A 36 -20.40 -0.12 6.36
N PRO A 37 -20.84 -1.09 5.54
CA PRO A 37 -21.66 -0.83 4.34
C PRO A 37 -22.85 0.08 4.59
N GLY A 38 -23.09 1.02 3.68
CA GLY A 38 -24.16 2.00 3.77
C GLY A 38 -23.96 3.09 4.83
N LYS A 39 -22.87 3.08 5.60
CA LYS A 39 -22.53 4.20 6.48
C LYS A 39 -21.87 5.32 5.69
N SER A 40 -22.30 6.53 5.99
CA SER A 40 -21.68 7.76 5.52
C SER A 40 -21.10 8.54 6.69
N TYR A 41 -20.01 9.25 6.45
CA TYR A 41 -19.36 10.13 7.41
C TYR A 41 -18.68 11.28 6.66
N ASN A 42 -18.40 12.37 7.36
CA ASN A 42 -17.59 13.45 6.84
C ASN A 42 -16.17 13.33 7.42
N ASP A 43 -15.14 13.41 6.57
CA ASP A 43 -13.74 13.25 6.98
C ASP A 43 -13.09 14.54 7.50
N GLY A 44 -13.90 15.59 7.70
CA GLY A 44 -13.46 16.96 7.99
C GLY A 44 -13.50 17.88 6.78
N CYS A 45 -13.71 17.33 5.58
CA CYS A 45 -13.89 18.10 4.36
C CYS A 45 -14.83 17.41 3.38
N ASN A 46 -14.56 16.16 3.04
CA ASN A 46 -15.31 15.37 2.08
C ASN A 46 -16.39 14.54 2.76
N ASP A 47 -17.49 14.37 2.03
CA ASP A 47 -18.51 13.40 2.40
C ASP A 47 -18.14 12.05 1.80
N CYS A 48 -18.00 11.07 2.68
CA CYS A 48 -17.59 9.72 2.37
C CYS A 48 -18.73 8.74 2.63
N THR A 49 -18.83 7.70 1.80
CA THR A 49 -19.79 6.60 1.96
C THR A 49 -19.10 5.27 1.76
N CYS A 50 -19.41 4.32 2.63
CA CYS A 50 -19.01 2.93 2.48
C CYS A 50 -19.99 2.21 1.54
N THR A 51 -19.48 1.68 0.45
CA THR A 51 -20.22 0.86 -0.51
C THR A 51 -20.52 -0.54 0.06
N ASP A 52 -21.40 -1.27 -0.62
CA ASP A 52 -21.75 -2.66 -0.25
C ASP A 52 -20.59 -3.66 -0.37
N THR A 53 -19.50 -3.26 -1.05
CA THR A 53 -18.27 -4.06 -1.21
C THR A 53 -17.14 -3.57 -0.30
N ASN A 54 -17.46 -2.89 0.81
CA ASN A 54 -16.50 -2.37 1.79
C ASN A 54 -15.47 -1.37 1.21
N VAL A 55 -15.80 -0.71 0.10
CA VAL A 55 -14.97 0.36 -0.49
C VAL A 55 -15.51 1.72 -0.04
N VAL A 56 -14.65 2.59 0.46
CA VAL A 56 -14.99 3.99 0.75
C VAL A 56 -14.91 4.82 -0.52
N ILE A 57 -15.97 5.56 -0.82
CA ILE A 57 -15.99 6.58 -1.87
C ILE A 57 -16.25 7.95 -1.23
N CYS A 58 -15.51 8.98 -1.63
CA CYS A 58 -15.66 10.34 -1.09
C CYS A 58 -15.88 11.35 -2.21
N THR A 59 -16.50 12.48 -1.88
CA THR A 59 -16.45 13.67 -2.75
C THR A 59 -15.00 14.14 -2.92
N LEU A 60 -14.76 15.03 -3.90
CA LEU A 60 -13.44 15.61 -4.17
C LEU A 60 -13.50 17.14 -4.04
N MET A 61 -13.81 17.61 -2.83
CA MET A 61 -13.81 19.02 -2.50
C MET A 61 -12.37 19.54 -2.34
N GLU A 62 -12.15 20.80 -2.73
CA GLU A 62 -10.89 21.49 -2.47
C GLU A 62 -10.79 21.81 -0.97
N CYS A 63 -10.07 20.97 -0.24
CA CYS A 63 -9.90 21.12 1.21
C CYS A 63 -8.78 22.10 1.51
N TYR A 64 -9.10 23.23 2.15
CA TYR A 64 -8.09 24.06 2.76
C TYR A 64 -7.65 23.41 4.07
N ASN A 65 -6.44 22.87 4.12
CA ASN A 65 -5.78 22.51 5.37
C ASN A 65 -5.42 23.79 6.14
N SER A 66 -6.41 24.54 6.62
CA SER A 66 -6.21 25.58 7.62
C SER A 66 -6.32 24.96 9.00
N ASN A 67 -5.29 24.21 9.41
CA ASN A 67 -5.04 24.02 10.83
C ASN A 67 -3.79 24.83 11.19
N PRO A 68 -3.96 25.85 12.03
CA PRO A 68 -3.46 25.74 13.37
C PRO A 68 -4.64 25.46 14.29
N VAL A 69 -4.58 24.30 14.95
CA VAL A 69 -5.38 24.04 16.14
C VAL A 69 -4.99 25.12 17.15
N PHE A 70 -5.91 26.03 17.46
CA PHE A 70 -5.81 26.95 18.60
C PHE A 70 -6.24 26.23 19.88
#